data_AF-L9WNE8-F1
#
_entry.id   AF-L9WNE8-F1
#
_cell.length_a   1.000
_cell.length_b   1.000
_cell.length_c   1.000
_cell.angle_alpha   90.00
_cell.angle_beta   90.00
_cell.angle_gamma   90.00
#
_symmetry.space_group_name_H-M   'P 1'
#
loop_
_entity.id
_entity.type
_entity.pdbx_description
1 polymer ?
#
loop_
_entity_poly.entity_id
_entity_poly.type
_entity_poly.pdbx_seq_one_letter_code
_entity_poly.pdbx_strand_id
1 'polypeptide(L)'
;MYLEITAPATCTEYENSAAVTIHGEVTKEVNVEMPNANLDYYFISNEWMEYYTRVKIQGREWELDLSEADVTLEITVDEVRESAKLRASEDFTTEDAVLGGWSSLRHAPMAVKNAANELLYGEPTPSESDR
;
A
#
# COMPACT_ATOMS: atom_id res chain seq x y z
N MET A 1 9.77 -3.86 -6.70
CA MET A 1 9.09 -2.98 -5.73
C MET A 1 8.90 -3.71 -4.41
N TYR A 2 9.00 -3.02 -3.27
CA TYR A 2 8.70 -3.56 -1.95
C TYR A 2 7.65 -2.71 -1.22
N LEU A 3 6.77 -3.38 -0.49
CA LEU A 3 5.84 -2.77 0.46
C LEU A 3 6.38 -3.02 1.85
N GLU A 4 6.67 -1.97 2.61
CA GLU A 4 7.08 -2.05 4.01
C GLU A 4 5.94 -1.54 4.90
N ILE A 5 5.49 -2.41 5.81
CA ILE A 5 4.62 -2.04 6.93
C ILE A 5 5.53 -1.90 8.13
N THR A 6 5.57 -0.73 8.79
CA THR A 6 6.29 -0.53 10.04
C THR A 6 5.32 0.04 11.07
N ALA A 7 4.98 -0.76 12.06
CA ALA A 7 3.95 -0.42 13.05
C ALA A 7 4.41 -0.72 14.48
N PRO A 8 4.10 0.16 15.46
CA PRO A 8 4.20 -0.18 16.87
C PRO A 8 3.12 -1.22 17.20
N ALA A 9 3.52 -2.49 17.23
CA ALA A 9 2.64 -3.58 17.59
C ALA A 9 2.43 -3.59 19.12
N THR A 10 1.20 -3.27 19.55
CA THR A 10 0.76 -3.51 20.93
C THR A 10 -0.22 -4.68 20.95
N CYS A 11 0.21 -5.81 21.47
CA CYS A 11 -0.66 -6.98 21.69
C CYS A 11 -1.01 -7.08 23.17
N THR A 12 -2.28 -7.21 23.55
CA THR A 12 -2.69 -7.41 24.95
C THR A 12 -3.56 -8.67 25.08
N GLU A 13 -3.11 -9.64 25.87
CA GLU A 13 -3.91 -10.81 26.27
C GLU A 13 -4.16 -10.77 27.78
N TYR A 14 -5.36 -11.18 28.20
CA TYR A 14 -5.72 -11.33 29.61
C TYR A 14 -5.82 -12.82 29.96
N GLU A 15 -4.89 -13.31 30.77
CA GLU A 15 -4.93 -14.68 31.29
C GLU A 15 -4.98 -14.64 32.82
N ASN A 16 -6.01 -15.23 33.44
CA ASN A 16 -6.16 -15.29 34.91
C ASN A 16 -6.01 -13.92 35.62
N SER A 17 -6.56 -12.84 35.04
CA SER A 17 -6.48 -11.45 35.54
C SER A 17 -5.12 -10.76 35.39
N ALA A 18 -4.16 -11.36 34.67
CA ALA A 18 -2.91 -10.71 34.28
C ALA A 18 -2.97 -10.29 32.81
N ALA A 19 -2.66 -9.02 32.53
CA ALA A 19 -2.47 -8.52 31.17
C ALA A 19 -1.00 -8.71 30.76
N VAL A 20 -0.76 -9.38 29.64
CA VAL A 20 0.56 -9.45 29.01
C VAL A 20 0.53 -8.55 27.79
N THR A 21 1.35 -7.50 27.83
CA THR A 21 1.50 -6.56 26.71
C THR A 21 2.85 -6.79 26.04
N ILE A 22 2.83 -7.11 24.74
CA ILE A 22 4.04 -7.18 23.92
C ILE A 22 4.11 -5.88 23.12
N HIS A 23 5.24 -5.19 23.24
CA HIS A 23 5.59 -4.02 22.43
C HIS A 23 6.70 -4.40 21.47
N GLY A 24 6.57 -4.01 20.20
CA GLY A 24 7.60 -4.22 19.21
C GLY A 24 7.32 -3.45 17.93
N GLU A 25 8.27 -3.50 17.02
CA GLU A 25 8.09 -3.05 15.64
C GLU A 25 7.87 -4.30 14.78
N VAL A 26 6.77 -4.32 14.02
CA VAL A 26 6.55 -5.38 13.03
C VAL A 26 6.85 -4.80 11.67
N THR A 27 7.94 -5.26 11.07
CA THR A 27 8.27 -4.98 9.68
C THR A 27 7.81 -6.14 8.80
N LYS A 28 6.97 -5.86 7.82
CA LYS A 28 6.61 -6.84 6.79
C LYS A 28 6.93 -6.29 5.42
N GLU A 29 7.82 -7.01 4.73
CA GLU A 29 8.18 -6.73 3.34
C GLU A 29 7.39 -7.66 2.41
N VAL A 30 6.71 -7.08 1.41
CA VAL A 30 6.11 -7.84 0.30
C VAL A 30 6.77 -7.41 -1.00
N ASN A 31 7.41 -8.36 -1.68
CA ASN A 31 7.93 -8.14 -3.02
C ASN A 31 6.79 -8.21 -4.04
N VAL A 32 6.62 -7.14 -4.81
CA VAL A 32 5.64 -7.09 -5.91
C VAL A 32 6.38 -7.09 -7.24
N GLU A 33 6.04 -8.06 -8.09
CA GLU A 33 6.53 -8.15 -9.47
C GLU A 33 5.82 -7.11 -10.35
N MET A 34 6.58 -6.45 -11.23
CA MET A 34 6.09 -5.38 -12.11
C MET A 34 6.39 -5.71 -13.59
N PRO A 35 5.52 -5.28 -14.53
CA PRO A 35 4.25 -4.58 -14.31
C PRO A 35 3.16 -5.50 -13.74
N ASN A 36 2.19 -4.93 -13.00
CA ASN A 36 1.14 -5.71 -12.34
C ASN A 36 -0.26 -5.16 -12.62
N ALA A 37 -1.10 -5.93 -13.32
CA ALA A 37 -2.48 -5.54 -13.63
C ALA A 37 -3.38 -5.39 -12.38
N ASN A 38 -2.98 -5.96 -11.25
CA ASN A 38 -3.70 -5.93 -9.97
C ASN A 38 -2.93 -5.12 -8.92
N LEU A 39 -2.18 -4.10 -9.36
CA LEU A 39 -1.43 -3.22 -8.48
C LEU A 39 -2.31 -2.58 -7.38
N ASP A 40 -3.58 -2.34 -7.67
CA ASP A 40 -4.56 -1.78 -6.75
C ASP A 40 -4.86 -2.64 -5.52
N TYR A 41 -4.62 -3.95 -5.59
CA TYR A 41 -4.69 -4.85 -4.43
C TYR A 41 -3.69 -4.45 -3.31
N TYR A 42 -2.61 -3.76 -3.67
CA TYR A 42 -1.57 -3.31 -2.74
C TYR A 42 -1.77 -1.87 -2.27
N PHE A 43 -2.80 -1.17 -2.77
CA PHE A 43 -3.17 0.13 -2.21
C PHE A 43 -3.82 -0.11 -0.86
N ILE A 44 -3.16 0.37 0.19
CA ILE A 44 -3.50 0.08 1.58
C ILE A 44 -4.97 0.42 1.83
N SER A 45 -5.78 -0.59 2.10
CA SER A 45 -7.17 -0.45 2.51
C SER A 45 -7.33 -0.96 3.94
N ASN A 46 -8.43 -0.59 4.62
CA ASN A 46 -8.72 -1.11 5.95
C ASN A 46 -8.85 -2.65 5.93
N GLU A 47 -9.49 -3.21 4.90
CA GLU A 47 -9.64 -4.66 4.73
C GLU A 47 -8.30 -5.37 4.52
N TRP A 48 -7.37 -4.71 3.81
CA TRP A 48 -6.00 -5.20 3.66
C TRP A 48 -5.28 -5.25 5.01
N MET A 49 -5.39 -4.18 5.81
CA MET A 49 -4.78 -4.15 7.14
C MET A 49 -5.34 -5.24 8.05
N GLU A 50 -6.67 -5.47 8.05
CA GLU A 50 -7.33 -6.51 8.87
C GLU A 50 -6.76 -7.91 8.61
N TYR A 51 -6.52 -8.29 7.36
CA TYR A 51 -5.95 -9.60 7.02
C TYR A 51 -4.54 -9.80 7.57
N TYR A 52 -3.78 -8.71 7.71
CA TYR A 52 -2.39 -8.71 8.16
C TYR A 52 -2.18 -8.36 9.64
N THR A 53 -3.26 -8.12 10.39
CA THR A 53 -3.21 -7.92 11.86
C THR A 53 -2.78 -9.18 12.63
N ARG A 54 -2.92 -10.38 12.06
CA ARG A 54 -2.65 -11.62 12.81
C ARG A 54 -1.22 -12.11 12.61
N VAL A 55 -0.48 -12.27 13.70
CA VAL A 55 0.89 -12.80 13.70
C VAL A 55 1.07 -13.96 14.67
N LYS A 56 2.00 -14.86 14.35
CA LYS A 56 2.32 -16.02 15.20
C LYS A 56 3.66 -15.80 15.89
N ILE A 57 3.65 -15.65 17.22
CA ILE A 57 4.85 -15.46 18.05
C ILE A 57 4.93 -16.65 19.01
N GLN A 58 6.05 -17.39 18.94
CA GLN A 58 6.32 -18.56 19.79
C GLN A 58 5.19 -19.61 19.79
N GLY A 59 4.52 -19.80 18.65
CA GLY A 59 3.46 -20.79 18.51
C GLY A 59 2.06 -20.30 18.87
N ARG A 60 1.90 -19.08 19.39
CA ARG A 60 0.61 -18.43 19.70
C ARG A 60 0.24 -17.40 18.65
N GLU A 61 -1.04 -17.28 18.33
CA GLU A 61 -1.56 -16.23 17.45
C GLU A 61 -1.92 -14.98 18.26
N TRP A 62 -1.56 -13.82 17.72
CA TRP A 62 -1.77 -12.52 18.32
C TRP A 62 -2.41 -11.60 17.28
N GLU A 63 -3.25 -10.68 17.75
CA GLU A 63 -3.81 -9.61 16.92
C GLU A 63 -3.06 -8.31 17.20
N LEU A 64 -2.48 -7.74 16.16
CA LEU A 64 -1.74 -6.49 16.20
C LEU A 64 -2.70 -5.33 16.06
N ASP A 65 -2.60 -4.38 16.98
CA ASP A 65 -3.15 -3.04 16.75
C ASP A 65 -2.28 -2.32 15.72
N LEU A 66 -2.80 -2.17 14.51
CA LEU A 66 -2.17 -1.44 13.40
C LEU A 66 -2.72 0.00 13.26
N SER A 67 -3.41 0.53 14.27
CA SER A 67 -4.01 1.87 14.22
C SER A 67 -3.00 3.00 14.04
N GLU A 68 -1.75 2.80 14.48
CA GLU A 68 -0.61 3.71 14.31
C GLU A 68 0.44 3.18 13.31
N ALA A 69 0.08 2.21 12.46
CA ALA A 69 1.00 1.66 11.46
C ALA A 69 1.32 2.68 10.35
N ASP A 70 2.60 2.94 10.12
CA ASP A 70 3.06 3.61 8.90
C ASP A 70 3.26 2.55 7.81
N VAL A 71 2.57 2.72 6.68
CA VAL A 71 2.66 1.78 5.57
C VAL A 71 3.13 2.51 4.32
N THR A 72 4.26 2.07 3.78
CA THR A 72 4.92 2.71 2.64
C THR A 72 4.95 1.76 1.45
N LEU A 73 4.27 2.15 0.37
CA LEU A 73 4.38 1.50 -0.94
C LEU A 73 5.30 2.31 -1.84
N GLU A 74 6.52 1.84 -2.06
CA GLU A 74 7.47 2.51 -2.94
C GLU A 74 7.20 2.15 -4.40
N ILE A 75 6.60 3.06 -5.16
CA ILE A 75 6.32 2.86 -6.57
C ILE A 75 6.54 4.14 -7.38
N THR A 76 7.07 4.00 -8.59
CA THR A 76 7.31 5.10 -9.52
C THR A 76 6.12 5.36 -10.43
N VAL A 77 6.04 6.57 -11.02
CA VAL A 77 4.98 6.92 -11.99
C VAL A 77 5.00 5.99 -13.21
N ASP A 78 6.19 5.64 -13.71
CA ASP A 78 6.36 4.75 -14.86
C ASP A 78 5.82 3.35 -14.58
N GLU A 79 6.18 2.76 -13.42
CA GLU A 79 5.68 1.46 -12.98
C GLU A 79 4.15 1.44 -12.83
N VAL A 80 3.56 2.52 -12.32
CA VAL A 80 2.11 2.68 -12.24
C VAL A 80 1.51 2.70 -13.66
N ARG A 81 2.08 3.47 -14.58
CA ARG A 81 1.57 3.57 -15.97
C ARG A 81 1.65 2.26 -16.72
N GLU A 82 2.76 1.53 -16.62
CA GLU A 82 2.89 0.20 -17.23
C GLU A 82 1.84 -0.78 -16.68
N SER A 83 1.64 -0.75 -15.36
CA SER A 83 0.62 -1.57 -14.68
C SER A 83 -0.80 -1.18 -15.10
N ALA A 84 -1.09 0.12 -15.21
CA ALA A 84 -2.39 0.62 -15.65
C ALA A 84 -2.68 0.28 -17.11
N LYS A 85 -1.69 0.34 -17.99
CA LYS A 85 -1.80 -0.10 -19.40
C LYS A 85 -2.08 -1.59 -19.50
N LEU A 86 -1.40 -2.40 -18.69
CA LEU A 86 -1.62 -3.83 -18.63
C LEU A 86 -3.07 -4.13 -18.20
N ARG A 87 -3.53 -3.52 -17.10
CA ARG A 87 -4.91 -3.67 -16.63
C ARG A 87 -5.94 -3.18 -17.65
N ALA A 88 -5.68 -2.03 -18.28
CA ALA A 88 -6.56 -1.48 -19.31
C ALA A 88 -6.71 -2.44 -20.50
N SER A 89 -5.64 -3.13 -20.89
CA SER A 89 -5.68 -4.15 -21.94
C SER A 89 -6.50 -5.37 -21.53
N GLU A 90 -6.43 -5.82 -20.27
CA GLU A 90 -7.20 -6.96 -19.75
C GLU A 90 -8.70 -6.64 -19.65
N ASP A 91 -9.02 -5.43 -19.19
CA ASP A 91 -10.40 -4.95 -18.98
C ASP A 91 -11.04 -4.35 -20.24
N PHE A 92 -10.32 -4.30 -21.37
CA PHE A 92 -10.73 -3.65 -22.61
C PHE A 92 -11.16 -2.18 -22.41
N THR A 93 -10.41 -1.44 -21.60
CA THR A 93 -10.64 -0.03 -21.26
C THR A 93 -9.41 0.83 -21.58
N THR A 94 -9.37 2.08 -21.10
CA THR A 94 -8.24 3.00 -21.28
C THR A 94 -7.39 3.11 -20.01
N GLU A 95 -6.11 3.43 -20.18
CA GLU A 95 -5.20 3.76 -19.08
C GLU A 95 -5.78 4.87 -18.17
N ASP A 96 -6.39 5.89 -18.78
CA ASP A 96 -7.06 7.00 -18.07
C ASP A 96 -8.21 6.52 -17.17
N ALA A 97 -9.06 5.60 -17.65
CA ALA A 97 -10.15 5.06 -16.86
C ALA A 97 -9.63 4.25 -15.65
N VAL A 98 -8.56 3.46 -15.83
CA VAL A 98 -7.93 2.70 -14.75
C VAL A 98 -7.31 3.64 -13.72
N LEU A 99 -6.51 4.62 -14.16
CA LEU A 99 -5.85 5.57 -13.27
C LEU A 99 -6.84 6.50 -12.56
N GLY A 100 -7.95 6.87 -13.21
CA GLY A 100 -9.06 7.58 -12.58
C GLY A 100 -9.67 6.77 -11.44
N GLY A 101 -9.89 5.47 -11.66
CA GLY A 101 -10.34 4.56 -10.61
C GLY A 101 -9.35 4.46 -9.46
N TRP A 102 -8.09 4.16 -9.76
CA TRP A 102 -7.02 3.98 -8.77
C TRP A 102 -6.74 5.23 -7.95
N SER A 103 -6.67 6.40 -8.59
CA SER A 103 -6.40 7.68 -7.91
C SER A 103 -7.54 8.15 -7.01
N SER A 104 -8.77 7.68 -7.25
CA SER A 104 -9.93 7.99 -6.41
C SER A 104 -9.95 7.23 -5.07
N LEU A 105 -9.10 6.22 -4.91
CA LEU A 105 -9.01 5.45 -3.67
C LEU A 105 -8.43 6.31 -2.55
N ARG A 106 -9.03 6.21 -1.37
CA ARG A 106 -8.71 7.05 -0.19
C ARG A 106 -7.20 7.10 0.12
N HIS A 107 -6.53 5.97 -0.03
CA HIS A 107 -5.11 5.79 0.27
C HIS A 107 -4.27 5.52 -0.99
N ALA A 108 -4.72 5.99 -2.16
CA ALA A 108 -3.95 5.88 -3.38
C ALA A 108 -2.55 6.49 -3.21
N PRO A 109 -1.47 5.76 -3.56
CA PRO A 109 -0.10 6.27 -3.50
C PRO A 109 0.07 7.56 -4.31
N MET A 110 1.01 8.42 -3.91
CA MET A 110 1.21 9.69 -4.60
C MET A 110 1.60 9.50 -6.07
N ALA A 111 2.40 8.48 -6.39
CA ALA A 111 2.74 8.15 -7.77
C ALA A 111 1.52 7.84 -8.65
N VAL A 112 0.47 7.22 -8.08
CA VAL A 112 -0.79 6.98 -8.78
C VAL A 112 -1.53 8.28 -9.06
N LYS A 113 -1.59 9.18 -8.07
CA LYS A 113 -2.20 10.51 -8.23
C LYS A 113 -1.45 11.34 -9.26
N ASN A 114 -0.12 11.28 -9.25
CA ASN A 114 0.74 11.97 -10.22
C ASN A 114 0.54 11.41 -11.63
N ALA A 115 0.55 10.08 -11.80
CA ALA A 115 0.31 9.44 -13.10
C ALA A 115 -1.05 9.86 -13.71
N ALA A 116 -2.10 9.91 -12.89
CA ALA A 116 -3.43 10.37 -13.30
C ALA A 116 -3.43 11.86 -13.67
N ASN A 117 -2.78 12.71 -12.86
CA ASN A 117 -2.69 14.16 -13.13
C ASN A 117 -1.91 14.47 -14.41
N GLU A 118 -0.82 13.75 -14.68
CA GLU A 118 -0.02 13.93 -15.89
C GLU A 118 -0.80 13.59 -17.17
N LEU A 119 -1.72 12.62 -17.11
CA LEU A 119 -2.60 12.31 -18.23
C LEU A 119 -3.66 13.40 -18.47
N LEU A 120 -4.20 13.98 -17.40
CA LEU A 120 -5.26 14.99 -17.48
C LEU A 120 -4.73 16.39 -17.83
N TYR A 121 -3.54 16.74 -17.36
CA TYR A 121 -3.01 18.11 -17.42
C TYR A 121 -1.65 18.23 -18.13
N GLY A 122 -1.05 17.11 -18.56
CA GLY A 122 0.32 17.04 -19.07
C GLY A 122 1.35 16.92 -17.94
N GLU A 123 2.60 16.57 -18.28
CA GLU A 123 3.70 16.50 -17.31
C GLU A 123 3.84 17.83 -16.56
N PRO A 124 3.95 17.83 -15.22
CA PRO A 124 4.34 19.05 -14.51
C PRO A 124 5.70 19.47 -15.05
N THR A 125 5.80 20.70 -15.55
CA THR A 125 7.09 21.28 -15.91
C THR A 125 8.01 21.15 -14.70
N PRO A 126 9.21 20.55 -14.81
CA PRO A 126 10.08 20.37 -13.66
C PRO A 126 10.29 21.75 -13.02
N SER A 127 9.89 21.88 -11.76
CA SER A 127 10.13 23.08 -10.98
C SER A 127 11.63 23.34 -10.97
N GLU A 128 12.07 24.52 -11.41
CA GLU A 128 13.46 24.99 -11.45
C GLU A 128 14.08 25.16 -10.04
N SER A 129 13.93 24.19 -9.15
CA SER A 129 14.55 24.20 -7.81
C SER A 129 15.77 23.28 -7.70
N ASP A 130 16.20 22.62 -8.78
CA ASP A 130 17.47 21.86 -8.83
C ASP A 130 18.48 22.50 -9.80
N ARG A 131 18.78 23.79 -9.60
CA ARG A 131 19.99 24.44 -10.14
C ARG A 131 20.75 25.20 -9.06
#